data_AF-A0A091SVY1-F1
#
_entry.id   AF-A0A091SVY1-F1
#
_cell.length_a   1.000
_cell.length_b   1.000
_cell.length_c   1.000
_cell.angle_alpha   90.00
_cell.angle_beta   90.00
_cell.angle_gamma   90.00
#
_symmetry.space_group_name_H-M   'P 1'
#
loop_
_entity.id
_entity.type
_entity.pdbx_description
1 polymer ?
#
loop_
_entity_poly.entity_id
_entity_poly.type
_entity_poly.pdbx_seq_one_letter_code
_entity_poly.pdbx_strand_id
1 'polypeptide(L)'
;GIHPNALAYSMTTLGAGMMNSIFNFYYVKLFLNQYKISEVAFHQAQVVFMIWNAINDPLFGYIQDNSKFACCSRRQFSILYGAPLYALAFLLPWFPWKHYEEGDWLSGLHLIVALCTFDGLLTFVLLAQCALFAEISTRHESRLQLIKYNQVATLIGSTSVLFCGLVSDNMEKFAYFQAFAVLIAALATACMCYTGKYSTSQYEQREICTENANLENSDAALSWSSVISLTKQIMTEKNFIFFVTMNFFQVFHLAFCNNFMMIFADNLIPKDVLSSSIRSIMYGAGFICPQCLVLLSHASLKKFGYYRIILFSFYFEGVAAAVMFVLGPEHYYLLAFYLTANM
;
A
#
# COMPACT_ATOMS: atom_id res chain seq x y z
N GLY A 1 0.61 6.83 28.39
CA GLY A 1 0.08 8.08 27.79
C GLY A 1 0.29 8.03 26.29
N ILE A 2 -0.51 8.76 25.52
CA ILE A 2 -0.35 8.85 24.06
C ILE A 2 0.99 9.54 23.79
N HIS A 3 1.91 8.85 23.10
CA HIS A 3 3.17 9.48 22.68
C HIS A 3 2.89 10.32 21.43
N PRO A 4 3.08 11.66 21.49
CA PRO A 4 2.70 12.55 20.39
C PRO A 4 3.45 12.21 19.09
N ASN A 5 4.72 11.81 19.17
CA ASN A 5 5.49 11.39 18.00
C ASN A 5 4.96 10.10 17.37
N ALA A 6 4.46 9.16 18.18
CA ALA A 6 3.89 7.91 17.66
C ALA A 6 2.54 8.15 16.95
N LEU A 7 1.73 9.06 17.50
CA LEU A 7 0.51 9.52 16.86
C LEU A 7 0.82 10.23 15.54
N ALA A 8 1.76 11.19 15.56
CA ALA A 8 2.18 11.92 14.36
C ALA A 8 2.67 10.97 13.27
N TYR A 9 3.61 10.07 13.59
CA TYR A 9 4.09 9.05 12.66
C TYR A 9 2.95 8.24 12.01
N SER A 10 1.97 7.83 12.81
CA SER A 10 0.87 6.98 12.36
C SER A 10 -0.11 7.70 11.43
N MET A 11 -0.09 9.04 11.39
CA MET A 11 -0.91 9.80 10.44
C MET A 11 -0.44 9.60 8.99
N THR A 12 0.87 9.40 8.74
CA THR A 12 1.32 8.98 7.40
C THR A 12 0.78 7.61 7.03
N THR A 13 0.81 6.64 7.96
CA THR A 13 0.22 5.31 7.74
C THR A 13 -1.26 5.40 7.38
N LEU A 14 -2.01 6.25 8.09
CA LEU A 14 -3.42 6.49 7.81
C LEU A 14 -3.62 7.08 6.40
N GLY A 15 -2.90 8.16 6.07
CA GLY A 15 -2.99 8.84 4.77
C GLY A 15 -2.62 7.92 3.60
N ALA A 16 -1.48 7.24 3.69
CA ALA A 16 -1.01 6.31 2.67
C ALA A 16 -1.95 5.10 2.56
N GLY A 17 -2.41 4.57 3.69
CA GLY A 17 -3.34 3.45 3.73
C GLY A 17 -4.66 3.74 3.03
N MET A 18 -5.25 4.93 3.24
CA MET A 18 -6.49 5.34 2.57
C MET A 18 -6.33 5.39 1.05
N MET A 19 -5.26 6.03 0.55
CA MET A 19 -5.01 6.19 -0.89
C MET A 19 -4.65 4.84 -1.54
N ASN A 20 -3.76 4.05 -0.94
CA ASN A 20 -3.39 2.73 -1.46
C ASN A 20 -4.57 1.77 -1.53
N SER A 21 -5.43 1.76 -0.51
CA SER A 21 -6.60 0.86 -0.50
C SER A 21 -7.56 1.19 -1.65
N ILE A 22 -7.86 2.47 -1.87
CA ILE A 22 -8.71 2.91 -2.99
C ILE A 22 -8.01 2.65 -4.32
N PHE A 23 -6.72 2.99 -4.44
CA PHE A 23 -5.98 2.83 -5.67
C PHE A 23 -6.00 1.37 -6.12
N ASN A 24 -5.48 0.46 -5.29
CA ASN A 24 -5.41 -0.98 -5.60
C ASN A 24 -6.79 -1.55 -5.93
N PHE A 25 -7.84 -1.21 -5.15
CA PHE A 25 -9.15 -1.79 -5.35
C PHE A 25 -9.87 -1.32 -6.64
N TYR A 26 -9.70 -0.05 -7.05
CA TYR A 26 -10.51 0.53 -8.13
C TYR A 26 -9.78 0.73 -9.46
N TYR A 27 -8.44 0.83 -9.50
CA TYR A 27 -7.74 1.24 -10.72
C TYR A 27 -7.94 0.26 -11.89
N VAL A 28 -7.87 -1.05 -11.64
CA VAL A 28 -8.03 -2.05 -12.72
C VAL A 28 -9.43 -1.96 -13.33
N LYS A 29 -10.47 -1.90 -12.49
CA LYS A 29 -11.85 -1.75 -12.96
C LYS A 29 -12.05 -0.45 -13.73
N LEU A 30 -11.45 0.66 -13.27
CA LEU A 30 -11.52 1.93 -13.98
C LEU A 30 -10.98 1.80 -15.41
N PHE A 31 -9.75 1.32 -15.57
CA PHE A 31 -9.11 1.28 -16.88
C PHE A 31 -9.77 0.26 -17.81
N LEU A 32 -10.18 -0.91 -17.30
CA LEU A 32 -10.84 -1.95 -18.09
C LEU A 32 -12.29 -1.60 -18.46
N ASN A 33 -13.11 -1.17 -17.49
CA ASN A 33 -14.55 -1.01 -17.71
C ASN A 33 -14.95 0.41 -18.09
N GLN A 34 -14.33 1.43 -17.49
CA GLN A 34 -14.70 2.84 -17.72
C GLN A 34 -13.92 3.44 -18.89
N TYR A 35 -12.61 3.24 -18.94
CA TYR A 35 -11.76 3.77 -20.03
C TYR A 35 -11.59 2.81 -21.20
N LYS A 36 -12.07 1.57 -21.07
CA LYS A 36 -12.09 0.54 -22.13
C LYS A 36 -10.74 0.40 -22.84
N ILE A 37 -9.67 0.32 -22.03
CA ILE A 37 -8.32 0.07 -22.52
C ILE A 37 -8.28 -1.27 -23.27
N SER A 38 -7.50 -1.34 -24.35
CA SER A 38 -7.28 -2.62 -25.03
C SER A 38 -6.46 -3.57 -24.15
N GLU A 39 -6.71 -4.87 -24.27
CA GLU A 39 -5.97 -5.89 -23.52
C GLU A 39 -4.46 -5.78 -23.77
N VAL A 40 -4.06 -5.54 -25.02
CA VAL A 40 -2.64 -5.41 -25.39
C VAL A 40 -1.99 -4.22 -24.68
N ALA A 41 -2.66 -3.05 -24.66
CA ALA A 41 -2.14 -1.86 -23.99
C ALA A 41 -2.08 -2.03 -22.46
N PHE A 42 -3.06 -2.73 -21.86
CA PHE A 42 -3.04 -3.05 -20.45
C PHE A 42 -1.84 -3.93 -20.07
N HIS A 43 -1.59 -5.01 -20.81
CA HIS A 43 -0.44 -5.90 -20.56
C HIS A 43 0.88 -5.15 -20.76
N GLN A 44 0.99 -4.34 -21.80
CA GLN A 44 2.18 -3.49 -22.02
C GLN A 44 2.40 -2.54 -20.83
N ALA A 45 1.35 -1.92 -20.32
CA ALA A 45 1.44 -1.05 -19.15
C ALA A 45 1.92 -1.79 -17.90
N GLN A 46 1.43 -3.01 -17.66
CA GLN A 46 1.88 -3.84 -16.53
C GLN A 46 3.36 -4.24 -16.66
N VAL A 47 3.83 -4.57 -17.86
CA VAL A 47 5.26 -4.91 -18.09
C VAL A 47 6.15 -3.68 -17.85
N VAL A 48 5.75 -2.51 -18.37
CA VAL A 48 6.49 -1.27 -18.12
C VAL A 48 6.50 -0.94 -16.63
N PHE A 49 5.36 -1.09 -15.96
CA PHE A 49 5.24 -0.87 -14.52
C PHE A 49 6.15 -1.80 -13.71
N MET A 50 6.22 -3.09 -14.07
CA MET A 50 7.10 -4.06 -13.41
C MET A 50 8.59 -3.65 -13.54
N ILE A 51 9.01 -3.20 -14.73
CA ILE A 51 10.38 -2.72 -14.95
C ILE A 51 10.64 -1.45 -14.14
N TRP A 52 9.69 -0.51 -14.15
CA TRP A 52 9.78 0.72 -13.37
C TRP A 52 9.93 0.43 -11.89
N ASN A 53 9.02 -0.37 -11.30
CA ASN A 53 9.02 -0.70 -9.88
C ASN A 53 10.35 -1.34 -9.43
N ALA A 54 10.91 -2.26 -10.24
CA ALA A 54 12.19 -2.90 -9.96
C ALA A 54 13.39 -1.92 -9.93
N ILE A 55 13.32 -0.81 -10.68
CA ILE A 55 14.36 0.24 -10.71
C ILE A 55 14.09 1.30 -9.63
N ASN A 56 12.82 1.65 -9.46
CA ASN A 56 12.31 2.71 -8.61
C ASN A 56 12.71 2.53 -7.14
N ASP A 57 12.49 1.33 -6.60
CA ASP A 57 12.75 1.01 -5.20
C ASP A 57 14.22 1.19 -4.77
N PRO A 58 15.22 0.59 -5.45
CA PRO A 58 16.62 0.81 -5.09
C PRO A 58 17.09 2.25 -5.40
N LEU A 59 16.58 2.87 -6.46
CA LEU A 59 16.96 4.23 -6.85
C LEU A 59 16.55 5.25 -5.80
N PHE A 60 15.28 5.24 -5.38
CA PHE A 60 14.81 6.20 -4.38
C PHE A 60 15.43 5.96 -3.01
N GLY A 61 15.69 4.71 -2.63
CA GLY A 61 16.47 4.41 -1.43
C GLY A 61 17.86 5.05 -1.47
N TYR A 62 18.59 4.87 -2.57
CA TYR A 62 19.91 5.47 -2.75
C TYR A 62 19.88 7.00 -2.74
N ILE A 63 18.91 7.62 -3.42
CA ILE A 63 18.75 9.08 -3.47
C ILE A 63 18.45 9.63 -2.07
N GLN A 64 17.57 8.97 -1.33
CA GLN A 64 17.19 9.39 0.01
C GLN A 64 18.36 9.26 1.00
N ASP A 65 19.25 8.28 0.83
CA ASP A 65 20.39 8.10 1.74
C ASP A 65 21.60 8.99 1.40
N ASN A 66 21.84 9.30 0.13
CA ASN A 66 23.04 10.02 -0.32
C ASN A 66 22.82 11.47 -0.74
N SER A 67 21.57 11.93 -0.83
CA SER A 67 21.29 13.31 -1.24
C SER A 67 21.69 14.29 -0.13
N LYS A 68 22.39 15.36 -0.52
CA LYS A 68 22.74 16.48 0.36
C LYS A 68 21.57 17.46 0.56
N PHE A 69 20.49 17.33 -0.20
CA PHE A 69 19.34 18.22 -0.09
C PHE A 69 18.50 17.85 1.14
N ALA A 70 18.22 18.83 2.01
CA ALA A 70 17.43 18.63 3.22
C ALA A 70 16.03 18.03 2.96
N CYS A 71 15.46 18.24 1.77
CA CYS A 71 14.18 17.63 1.37
C CYS A 71 14.25 16.11 1.16
N CYS A 72 15.42 15.55 0.86
CA CYS A 72 15.64 14.11 0.64
C CYS A 72 16.41 13.46 1.80
N SER A 73 17.31 14.21 2.43
CA SER A 73 18.14 13.76 3.56
C SER A 73 17.34 13.70 4.86
N ARG A 74 16.48 14.70 5.13
CA ARG A 74 15.62 14.71 6.31
C ARG A 74 14.30 14.00 6.02
N ARG A 75 14.11 12.83 6.62
CA ARG A 75 12.97 11.92 6.38
C ARG A 75 11.61 12.60 6.55
N GLN A 76 11.47 13.44 7.58
CA GLN A 76 10.24 14.20 7.83
C GLN A 76 9.91 15.19 6.71
N PHE A 77 10.93 15.82 6.11
CA PHE A 77 10.73 16.73 4.98
C PHE A 77 10.47 15.98 3.69
N SER A 78 11.07 14.81 3.49
CA SER A 78 10.70 13.93 2.38
C SER A 78 9.22 13.55 2.42
N ILE A 79 8.69 13.24 3.60
CA ILE A 79 7.25 12.99 3.78
C ILE A 79 6.45 14.28 3.54
N LEU A 80 6.88 15.42 4.11
CA LEU A 80 6.16 16.70 4.00
C LEU A 80 6.04 17.20 2.55
N TYR A 81 7.14 17.17 1.79
CA TYR A 81 7.15 17.61 0.40
C TYR A 81 6.66 16.53 -0.57
N GLY A 82 6.85 15.25 -0.22
CA GLY A 82 6.34 14.12 -0.99
C GLY A 82 4.82 13.99 -0.91
N ALA A 83 4.20 14.38 0.20
CA ALA A 83 2.76 14.19 0.43
C ALA A 83 1.85 14.88 -0.60
N PRO A 84 2.00 16.19 -0.90
CA PRO A 84 1.18 16.83 -1.93
C PRO A 84 1.38 16.19 -3.31
N LEU A 85 2.62 15.85 -3.66
CA LEU A 85 2.91 15.20 -4.94
C LEU A 85 2.26 13.82 -5.01
N TYR A 86 2.35 13.04 -3.93
CA TYR A 86 1.76 11.71 -3.85
C TYR A 86 0.24 11.76 -3.96
N ALA A 87 -0.40 12.74 -3.31
CA ALA A 87 -1.84 12.99 -3.44
C ALA A 87 -2.23 13.40 -4.88
N LEU A 88 -1.42 14.22 -5.56
CA LEU A 88 -1.66 14.57 -6.97
C LEU A 88 -1.52 13.34 -7.88
N ALA A 89 -0.52 12.50 -7.64
CA ALA A 89 -0.34 11.26 -8.40
C ALA A 89 -1.47 10.25 -8.15
N PHE A 90 -1.99 10.19 -6.92
CA PHE A 90 -3.20 9.43 -6.61
C PHE A 90 -4.40 9.94 -7.43
N LEU A 91 -4.54 11.24 -7.68
CA LEU A 91 -5.67 11.78 -8.45
C LEU A 91 -5.56 11.54 -9.95
N LEU A 92 -4.34 11.38 -10.47
CA LEU A 92 -4.03 11.24 -11.90
C LEU A 92 -4.86 10.16 -12.63
N PRO A 93 -5.02 8.91 -12.13
CA PRO A 93 -5.85 7.90 -12.79
C PRO A 93 -7.34 8.26 -12.84
N TRP A 94 -7.88 8.98 -11.84
CA TRP A 94 -9.33 9.16 -11.69
C TRP A 94 -9.92 10.20 -12.64
N PHE A 95 -9.09 11.02 -13.28
CA PHE A 95 -9.53 12.03 -14.24
C PHE A 95 -9.07 11.66 -15.65
N PRO A 96 -10.01 11.48 -16.60
CA PRO A 96 -9.65 11.14 -17.96
C PRO A 96 -8.95 12.32 -18.64
N TRP A 97 -7.86 12.07 -19.38
CA TRP A 97 -7.16 13.12 -20.10
C TRP A 97 -7.91 13.58 -21.36
N LYS A 98 -8.76 12.71 -21.89
CA LYS A 98 -9.62 12.93 -23.05
C LYS A 98 -10.82 12.01 -22.94
N HIS A 99 -11.87 12.28 -23.72
CA HIS A 99 -12.83 11.25 -24.05
C HIS A 99 -12.13 10.14 -24.86
N TYR A 100 -11.96 8.97 -24.25
CA TYR A 100 -11.32 7.82 -24.87
C TYR A 100 -12.30 7.07 -25.78
N GLU A 101 -11.83 6.66 -26.95
CA GLU A 101 -12.50 5.67 -27.79
C GLU A 101 -11.97 4.26 -27.46
N GLU A 102 -12.72 3.22 -27.83
CA GLU A 102 -12.33 1.84 -27.55
C GLU A 102 -10.98 1.49 -28.18
N GLY A 103 -10.01 1.09 -27.35
CA GLY A 103 -8.67 0.74 -27.79
C GLY A 103 -7.72 1.90 -28.09
N ASP A 104 -8.05 3.14 -27.71
CA ASP A 104 -7.16 4.29 -27.87
C ASP A 104 -5.83 4.10 -27.11
N TRP A 105 -4.70 4.27 -27.80
CA TRP A 105 -3.35 4.11 -27.22
C TRP A 105 -3.10 5.09 -26.06
N LEU A 106 -3.77 6.24 -26.06
CA LEU A 106 -3.63 7.25 -25.02
C LEU A 106 -4.12 6.75 -23.66
N SER A 107 -5.10 5.84 -23.62
CA SER A 107 -5.56 5.20 -22.38
C SER A 107 -4.47 4.32 -21.74
N GLY A 108 -3.66 3.65 -22.58
CA GLY A 108 -2.50 2.89 -22.14
C GLY A 108 -1.39 3.78 -21.61
N LEU A 109 -1.09 4.90 -22.29
CA LEU A 109 -0.13 5.88 -21.79
C LEU A 109 -0.59 6.49 -20.46
N HIS A 110 -1.87 6.81 -20.33
CA HIS A 110 -2.47 7.30 -19.09
C HIS A 110 -2.28 6.30 -17.95
N LEU A 111 -2.52 5.00 -18.19
CA LEU A 111 -2.28 3.95 -17.19
C LEU A 111 -0.81 3.85 -16.78
N ILE A 112 0.12 3.87 -17.75
CA ILE A 112 1.57 3.80 -17.49
C ILE A 112 2.00 4.97 -16.59
N VAL A 113 1.62 6.19 -16.96
CA VAL A 113 1.99 7.38 -16.20
C VAL A 113 1.35 7.36 -14.82
N ALA A 114 0.08 6.94 -14.71
CA ALA A 114 -0.61 6.81 -13.43
C ALA A 114 0.11 5.83 -12.49
N LEU A 115 0.39 4.62 -12.97
CA LEU A 115 1.06 3.57 -12.20
C LEU A 115 2.48 4.00 -11.78
N CYS A 116 3.30 4.45 -12.73
CA CYS A 116 4.69 4.80 -12.45
C CYS A 116 4.81 6.00 -11.50
N THR A 117 3.95 7.02 -11.68
CA THR A 117 3.98 8.22 -10.82
C THR A 117 3.45 7.91 -9.42
N PHE A 118 2.36 7.13 -9.32
CA PHE A 118 1.79 6.74 -8.03
C PHE A 118 2.77 5.86 -7.23
N ASP A 119 3.32 4.83 -7.86
CA ASP A 119 4.31 3.93 -7.25
C ASP A 119 5.63 4.64 -6.92
N GLY A 120 6.12 5.49 -7.84
CA GLY A 120 7.29 6.34 -7.62
C GLY A 120 7.22 7.13 -6.33
N LEU A 121 6.10 7.85 -6.15
CA LEU A 121 5.90 8.69 -4.98
C LEU A 121 5.50 7.91 -3.74
N LEU A 122 4.79 6.78 -3.89
CA LEU A 122 4.54 5.84 -2.80
C LEU A 122 5.86 5.32 -2.23
N THR A 123 6.76 4.82 -3.07
CA THR A 123 8.09 4.35 -2.67
C THR A 123 8.87 5.46 -1.98
N PHE A 124 8.87 6.68 -2.53
CA PHE A 124 9.55 7.81 -1.90
C PHE A 124 9.00 8.11 -0.49
N VAL A 125 7.68 8.17 -0.30
CA VAL A 125 7.09 8.43 1.04
C VAL A 125 7.28 7.24 1.98
N LEU A 126 7.11 6.01 1.50
CA LEU A 126 7.18 4.78 2.28
C LEU A 126 8.59 4.52 2.80
N LEU A 127 9.62 4.69 1.95
CA LEU A 127 11.02 4.53 2.37
C LEU A 127 11.39 5.55 3.46
N ALA A 128 10.99 6.81 3.30
CA ALA A 128 11.18 7.83 4.33
C ALA A 128 10.46 7.48 5.64
N GLN A 129 9.24 6.93 5.53
CA GLN A 129 8.46 6.45 6.67
C GLN A 129 9.11 5.24 7.36
N CYS A 130 9.71 4.31 6.62
CA CYS A 130 10.45 3.17 7.19
C CYS A 130 11.73 3.61 7.90
N ALA A 131 12.48 4.55 7.32
CA ALA A 131 13.65 5.13 7.97
C ALA A 131 13.26 5.87 9.27
N LEU A 132 12.22 6.69 9.22
CA LEU A 132 11.69 7.42 10.37
C LEU A 132 11.22 6.47 11.49
N PHE A 133 10.67 5.30 11.15
CA PHE A 133 10.32 4.27 12.13
C PHE A 133 11.55 3.83 12.93
N ALA A 134 12.65 3.52 12.25
CA ALA A 134 13.89 3.08 12.87
C ALA A 134 14.49 4.17 13.76
N GLU A 135 14.41 5.44 13.34
CA GLU A 135 14.92 6.59 14.09
C GLU A 135 14.11 6.87 15.37
N ILE A 136 12.78 6.75 15.34
CA ILE A 136 11.91 7.01 16.51
C ILE A 136 11.92 5.82 17.50
N SER A 137 12.09 4.59 17.01
CA SER A 137 11.88 3.36 17.79
C SER A 137 13.13 2.72 18.40
N THR A 138 13.97 3.54 19.06
CA THR A 138 15.22 3.05 19.70
C THR A 138 15.01 2.08 20.86
N ARG A 139 13.87 2.15 21.55
CA ARG A 139 13.52 1.25 22.67
C ARG A 139 12.47 0.22 22.24
N HIS A 140 12.56 -0.99 22.81
CA HIS A 140 11.62 -2.07 22.50
C HIS A 140 10.16 -1.68 22.82
N GLU A 141 9.92 -1.03 23.96
CA GLU A 141 8.57 -0.60 24.37
C GLU A 141 7.98 0.48 23.44
N SER A 142 8.78 1.47 23.02
CA SER A 142 8.32 2.50 22.10
C SER A 142 8.01 1.93 20.71
N ARG A 143 8.80 0.93 20.26
CA ARG A 143 8.54 0.18 19.03
C ARG A 143 7.20 -0.54 19.05
N LEU A 144 6.89 -1.24 20.15
CA LEU A 144 5.61 -1.95 20.29
C LEU A 144 4.42 -0.99 20.29
N GLN A 145 4.54 0.17 20.92
CA GLN A 145 3.49 1.18 20.89
C GLN A 145 3.30 1.74 19.47
N LEU A 146 4.39 2.09 18.78
CA LEU A 146 4.35 2.62 17.41
C LEU A 146 3.66 1.65 16.45
N ILE A 147 3.99 0.36 16.54
CA ILE A 147 3.32 -0.70 15.75
C ILE A 147 1.80 -0.73 16.03
N LYS A 148 1.38 -0.62 17.29
CA LYS A 148 -0.05 -0.61 17.64
C LYS A 148 -0.78 0.61 17.04
N TYR A 149 -0.19 1.80 17.12
CA TYR A 149 -0.78 3.00 16.52
C TYR A 149 -0.86 2.88 14.99
N ASN A 150 0.17 2.38 14.33
CA ASN A 150 0.15 2.11 12.89
C ASN A 150 -0.91 1.11 12.49
N GLN A 151 -1.10 0.06 13.27
CA GLN A 151 -2.10 -0.95 12.98
C GLN A 151 -3.52 -0.38 13.08
N VAL A 152 -3.79 0.47 14.08
CA VAL A 152 -5.06 1.20 14.19
C VAL A 152 -5.22 2.20 13.03
N ALA A 153 -4.16 2.92 12.65
CA ALA A 153 -4.18 3.82 11.52
C ALA A 153 -4.46 3.09 10.19
N THR A 154 -3.88 1.90 10.00
CA THR A 154 -4.13 1.05 8.83
C THR A 154 -5.58 0.56 8.80
N LEU A 155 -6.11 0.13 9.95
CA LEU A 155 -7.52 -0.26 10.10
C LEU A 155 -8.48 0.88 9.72
N ILE A 156 -8.25 2.09 10.23
CA ILE A 156 -9.07 3.26 9.88
C ILE A 156 -8.90 3.58 8.40
N GLY A 157 -7.67 3.54 7.88
CA GLY A 157 -7.38 3.81 6.48
C GLY A 157 -8.09 2.84 5.52
N SER A 158 -8.17 1.57 5.90
CA SER A 158 -8.80 0.52 5.10
C SER A 158 -10.33 0.65 5.00
N THR A 159 -10.97 1.37 5.93
CA THR A 159 -12.40 1.72 5.84
C THR A 159 -12.71 2.67 4.68
N SER A 160 -11.71 3.31 4.07
CA SER A 160 -11.90 4.21 2.93
C SER A 160 -12.61 3.54 1.76
N VAL A 161 -12.33 2.24 1.51
CA VAL A 161 -12.95 1.45 0.44
C VAL A 161 -14.44 1.26 0.69
N LEU A 162 -14.84 0.97 1.94
CA LEU A 162 -16.24 0.84 2.33
C LEU A 162 -17.02 2.13 2.04
N PHE A 163 -16.52 3.25 2.53
CA PHE A 163 -17.18 4.55 2.35
C PHE A 163 -17.17 5.00 0.89
N CYS A 164 -16.08 4.75 0.16
CA CYS A 164 -16.00 5.02 -1.27
C CYS A 164 -17.07 4.23 -2.03
N GLY A 165 -17.22 2.94 -1.75
CA GLY A 165 -18.24 2.09 -2.35
C GLY A 165 -19.67 2.55 -2.04
N LEU A 166 -19.94 2.95 -0.79
CA LEU A 166 -21.27 3.46 -0.39
C LEU A 166 -21.62 4.81 -1.02
N VAL A 167 -20.65 5.73 -1.13
CA VAL A 167 -20.88 7.08 -1.68
C VAL A 167 -20.95 7.06 -3.21
N SER A 168 -20.06 6.32 -3.86
CA SER A 168 -19.97 6.25 -5.33
C SER A 168 -20.90 5.22 -5.97
N ASP A 169 -21.59 4.43 -5.15
CA ASP A 169 -22.37 3.28 -5.60
C ASP A 169 -21.48 2.32 -6.41
N ASN A 170 -20.31 1.97 -5.86
CA ASN A 170 -19.34 1.08 -6.50
C ASN A 170 -18.93 1.52 -7.93
N MET A 171 -18.57 2.80 -8.07
CA MET A 171 -18.23 3.49 -9.32
C MET A 171 -19.37 3.70 -10.32
N GLU A 172 -20.64 3.36 -10.01
CA GLU A 172 -21.75 3.67 -10.92
C GLU A 172 -21.97 5.19 -11.04
N LYS A 173 -21.73 5.93 -9.96
CA LYS A 173 -21.79 7.41 -9.93
C LYS A 173 -20.39 8.01 -9.97
N PHE A 174 -19.79 8.06 -11.16
CA PHE A 174 -18.39 8.45 -11.34
C PHE A 174 -18.03 9.84 -10.78
N ALA A 175 -18.91 10.83 -10.89
CA ALA A 175 -18.66 12.17 -10.32
C ALA A 175 -18.54 12.16 -8.78
N TYR A 176 -19.35 11.33 -8.10
CA TYR A 176 -19.27 11.18 -6.65
C TYR A 176 -17.99 10.43 -6.24
N PHE A 177 -17.57 9.44 -7.04
CA PHE A 177 -16.27 8.78 -6.87
C PHE A 177 -15.11 9.78 -6.96
N GLN A 178 -15.08 10.62 -8.00
CA GLN A 178 -14.04 11.64 -8.18
C GLN A 178 -14.02 12.65 -7.03
N ALA A 179 -15.20 13.13 -6.59
CA ALA A 179 -15.29 14.04 -5.45
C ALA A 179 -14.77 13.39 -4.15
N PHE A 180 -15.09 12.11 -3.92
CA PHE A 180 -14.58 11.37 -2.78
C PHE A 180 -13.05 11.13 -2.87
N ALA A 181 -12.53 10.83 -4.05
CA ALA A 181 -11.08 10.69 -4.27
C ALA A 181 -10.34 12.01 -3.96
N VAL A 182 -10.87 13.16 -4.40
CA VAL A 182 -10.32 14.48 -4.06
C VAL A 182 -10.35 14.73 -2.55
N LEU A 183 -11.44 14.37 -1.87
CA LEU A 183 -11.54 14.46 -0.42
C LEU A 183 -10.47 13.61 0.29
N ILE A 184 -10.29 12.36 -0.15
CA ILE A 184 -9.27 11.46 0.41
C ILE A 184 -7.85 11.98 0.14
N ALA A 185 -7.58 12.51 -1.04
CA ALA A 185 -6.30 13.11 -1.38
C ALA A 185 -5.97 14.30 -0.47
N ALA A 186 -6.96 15.18 -0.21
CA ALA A 186 -6.82 16.31 0.70
C ALA A 186 -6.60 15.85 2.16
N LEU A 187 -7.37 14.87 2.62
CA LEU A 187 -7.23 14.32 3.97
C LEU A 187 -5.88 13.62 4.16
N ALA A 188 -5.45 12.81 3.20
CA ALA A 188 -4.16 12.13 3.25
C ALA A 188 -3.00 13.13 3.24
N THR A 189 -3.07 14.18 2.42
CA THR A 189 -2.09 15.27 2.43
C THR A 189 -2.04 15.94 3.80
N ALA A 190 -3.18 16.25 4.41
CA ALA A 190 -3.23 16.83 5.75
C ALA A 190 -2.60 15.92 6.81
N CYS A 191 -2.91 14.62 6.78
CA CYS A 191 -2.33 13.61 7.68
C CYS A 191 -0.81 13.48 7.54
N MET A 192 -0.28 13.44 6.31
CA MET A 192 1.16 13.34 6.07
C MET A 192 1.88 14.66 6.37
N CYS A 193 1.28 15.81 6.07
CA CYS A 193 1.80 17.13 6.45
C CYS A 193 1.86 17.30 7.97
N TYR A 194 0.87 16.75 8.70
CA TYR A 194 0.91 16.70 10.16
C TYR A 194 2.12 15.87 10.63
N THR A 195 2.35 14.70 10.04
CA THR A 195 3.53 13.90 10.35
C THR A 195 4.82 14.66 10.11
N GLY A 196 4.98 15.29 8.93
CA GLY A 196 6.17 16.05 8.59
C GLY A 196 6.45 17.27 9.48
N LYS A 197 5.41 17.86 10.09
CA LYS A 197 5.55 19.01 11.00
C LYS A 197 5.77 18.64 12.46
N TYR A 198 5.16 17.54 12.92
CA TYR A 198 5.11 17.18 14.34
C TYR A 198 5.95 15.96 14.71
N SER A 199 6.48 15.22 13.74
CA SER A 199 7.33 14.06 13.99
C SER A 199 8.79 14.47 14.19
N THR A 200 9.16 14.88 15.41
CA THR A 200 10.56 15.17 15.74
C THR A 200 11.38 13.88 15.77
N SER A 201 12.32 13.73 14.82
CA SER A 201 13.35 12.68 14.86
C SER A 201 14.46 13.07 15.84
N GLN A 202 14.93 12.11 16.64
CA GLN A 202 16.07 12.31 17.55
C GLN A 202 17.36 12.69 16.80
N TYR A 203 17.44 12.41 15.49
CA TYR A 203 18.57 12.78 14.64
C TYR A 203 18.68 14.30 14.46
N GLU A 204 17.55 15.00 14.32
CA GLU A 204 17.53 16.46 14.23
C GLU A 204 17.89 17.11 15.57
N GLN A 205 17.51 16.49 16.69
CA GLN A 205 17.94 16.91 18.04
C GLN A 205 19.45 16.72 18.24
N ARG A 206 20.04 15.71 17.57
CA ARG A 206 21.47 15.44 17.57
C ARG A 206 22.22 16.36 16.61
N GLU A 207 21.72 16.63 15.40
CA GLU A 207 22.30 17.61 14.46
C GLU A 207 22.28 19.03 15.03
N ILE A 208 21.17 19.48 15.64
CA ILE A 208 21.10 20.80 16.32
C ILE A 208 22.13 20.89 17.46
N CYS A 209 22.39 19.79 18.19
CA CYS A 209 23.44 19.74 19.20
C CYS A 209 24.87 19.59 18.64
N THR A 210 25.03 19.00 17.45
CA THR A 210 26.34 18.65 16.87
C THR A 210 26.84 19.67 15.84
N GLU A 211 25.96 20.48 15.24
CA GLU A 211 26.32 21.67 14.45
C GLU A 211 27.14 22.68 15.28
N ASN A 212 27.04 22.65 16.61
CA ASN A 212 27.87 23.44 17.52
C ASN A 212 29.22 22.79 17.89
N ALA A 213 29.50 21.55 17.45
CA ALA A 213 30.63 20.79 17.97
C ALA A 213 31.63 20.27 16.93
N ASN A 214 31.25 19.83 15.72
CA ASN A 214 32.25 19.27 14.79
C ASN A 214 31.88 19.44 13.31
N LEU A 215 32.67 20.27 12.63
CA LEU A 215 32.86 20.31 11.18
C LEU A 215 33.98 19.33 10.80
N GLU A 216 33.84 18.05 11.10
CA GLU A 216 34.85 17.08 10.65
C GLU A 216 34.30 15.64 10.53
N ASN A 217 34.40 15.13 9.30
CA ASN A 217 34.40 13.73 8.88
C ASN A 217 33.24 12.82 9.28
N SER A 218 32.36 12.55 8.30
CA SER A 218 31.70 11.23 8.20
C SER A 218 31.35 10.87 6.75
N ASP A 219 32.37 10.81 5.90
CA ASP A 219 32.27 10.10 4.61
C ASP A 219 32.58 8.61 4.86
N ALA A 220 31.64 7.91 5.48
CA ALA A 220 31.61 6.45 5.43
C ALA A 220 30.60 6.01 4.35
N ALA A 221 30.82 6.46 3.11
CA ALA A 221 30.10 5.91 1.97
C ALA A 221 30.45 4.42 1.86
N LEU A 222 29.49 3.55 2.14
CA LEU A 222 29.61 2.11 1.91
C LEU A 222 30.08 1.90 0.47
N SER A 223 31.27 1.34 0.29
CA SER A 223 31.82 1.05 -1.04
C SER A 223 30.82 0.18 -1.81
N TRP A 224 30.45 0.58 -3.03
CA TRP A 224 29.56 -0.17 -3.92
C TRP A 224 29.95 -1.66 -4.04
N SER A 225 31.26 -1.96 -3.94
CA SER A 225 31.78 -3.32 -3.90
C SER A 225 31.30 -4.14 -2.69
N SER A 226 31.21 -3.51 -1.51
CA SER A 226 30.68 -4.11 -0.28
C SER A 226 29.19 -4.40 -0.40
N VAL A 227 28.42 -3.44 -0.93
CA VAL A 227 26.97 -3.59 -1.15
C VAL A 227 26.70 -4.75 -2.10
N ILE A 228 27.41 -4.83 -3.24
CA ILE A 228 27.25 -5.93 -4.20
C ILE A 228 27.62 -7.28 -3.57
N SER A 229 28.69 -7.32 -2.77
CA SER A 229 29.13 -8.55 -2.08
C SER A 229 28.09 -9.03 -1.07
N LEU A 230 27.58 -8.14 -0.23
CA LEU A 230 26.51 -8.41 0.75
C LEU A 230 25.21 -8.88 0.06
N THR A 231 24.80 -8.19 -1.01
CA THR A 231 23.63 -8.59 -1.80
C THR A 231 23.80 -10.00 -2.36
N LYS A 232 24.98 -10.32 -2.89
CA LYS A 232 25.27 -11.67 -3.41
C LYS A 232 25.20 -12.74 -2.32
N GLN A 233 25.69 -12.45 -1.11
CA GLN A 233 25.59 -13.37 0.03
C GLN A 233 24.13 -13.64 0.40
N ILE A 234 23.31 -12.60 0.51
CA ILE A 234 21.88 -12.72 0.83
C ILE A 234 21.13 -13.53 -0.24
N MET A 235 21.42 -13.27 -1.52
CA MET A 235 20.80 -14.02 -2.64
C MET A 235 21.19 -15.51 -2.68
N THR A 236 22.29 -15.90 -2.03
CA THR A 236 22.75 -17.30 -2.01
C THR A 236 22.23 -18.08 -0.80
N GLU A 237 21.72 -17.39 0.22
CA GLU A 237 21.17 -18.01 1.42
C GLU A 237 19.85 -18.74 1.14
N LYS A 238 19.83 -20.06 1.39
CA LYS A 238 18.66 -20.91 1.07
C LYS A 238 17.40 -20.47 1.81
N ASN A 239 17.54 -20.11 3.09
CA ASN A 239 16.41 -19.64 3.91
C ASN A 239 15.80 -18.36 3.35
N PHE A 240 16.65 -17.46 2.84
CA PHE A 240 16.21 -16.23 2.21
C PHE A 240 15.45 -16.52 0.92
N ILE A 241 15.97 -17.41 0.06
CA ILE A 241 15.30 -17.80 -1.19
C ILE A 241 13.91 -18.40 -0.90
N PHE A 242 13.80 -19.35 0.03
CA PHE A 242 12.50 -19.95 0.38
C PHE A 242 11.51 -18.92 0.92
N PHE A 243 11.98 -17.99 1.77
CA PHE A 243 11.14 -16.93 2.30
C PHE A 243 10.64 -15.98 1.20
N VAL A 244 11.53 -15.54 0.31
CA VAL A 244 11.18 -14.64 -0.80
C VAL A 244 10.22 -15.32 -1.78
N THR A 245 10.46 -16.59 -2.13
CA THR A 245 9.54 -17.34 -3.00
C THR A 245 8.15 -17.46 -2.37
N MET A 246 8.05 -17.80 -1.08
CA MET A 246 6.77 -17.87 -0.38
C MET A 246 6.08 -16.51 -0.33
N ASN A 247 6.82 -15.46 0.02
CA ASN A 247 6.29 -14.09 0.08
C ASN A 247 5.82 -13.60 -1.30
N PHE A 248 6.53 -13.94 -2.38
CA PHE A 248 6.11 -13.63 -3.74
C PHE A 248 4.72 -14.17 -4.05
N PHE A 249 4.47 -15.46 -3.79
CA PHE A 249 3.15 -16.06 -4.03
C PHE A 249 2.05 -15.44 -3.17
N GLN A 250 2.36 -15.12 -1.90
CA GLN A 250 1.40 -14.50 -1.00
C GLN A 250 1.03 -13.08 -1.45
N VAL A 251 2.03 -12.26 -1.80
CA VAL A 251 1.82 -10.89 -2.28
C VAL A 251 1.13 -10.90 -3.65
N PHE A 252 1.49 -11.84 -4.53
CA PHE A 252 0.83 -12.04 -5.81
C PHE A 252 -0.67 -12.36 -5.62
N HIS A 253 -0.99 -13.32 -4.75
CA HIS A 253 -2.38 -13.69 -4.47
C HIS A 253 -3.17 -12.50 -3.91
N LEU A 254 -2.63 -11.81 -2.90
CA LEU A 254 -3.26 -10.63 -2.31
C LEU A 254 -3.47 -9.51 -3.32
N ALA A 255 -2.47 -9.21 -4.14
CA ALA A 255 -2.56 -8.17 -5.17
C ALA A 255 -3.59 -8.53 -6.24
N PHE A 256 -3.60 -9.79 -6.69
CA PHE A 256 -4.57 -10.28 -7.66
C PHE A 256 -6.00 -10.21 -7.12
N CYS A 257 -6.23 -10.71 -5.91
CA CYS A 257 -7.54 -10.64 -5.25
C CYS A 257 -7.99 -9.19 -5.09
N ASN A 258 -7.16 -8.30 -4.52
CA ASN A 258 -7.55 -6.91 -4.28
C ASN A 258 -7.85 -6.13 -5.57
N ASN A 259 -7.04 -6.30 -6.61
CA ASN A 259 -7.17 -5.53 -7.84
C ASN A 259 -8.35 -6.00 -8.72
N PHE A 260 -8.66 -7.31 -8.72
CA PHE A 260 -9.69 -7.88 -9.59
C PHE A 260 -10.99 -8.23 -8.86
N MET A 261 -11.05 -8.11 -7.53
CA MET A 261 -12.23 -8.50 -6.73
C MET A 261 -13.53 -7.92 -7.27
N MET A 262 -13.53 -6.62 -7.58
CA MET A 262 -14.73 -5.94 -8.02
C MET A 262 -15.24 -6.47 -9.37
N ILE A 263 -14.33 -6.89 -10.25
CA ILE A 263 -14.64 -7.53 -11.53
C ILE A 263 -15.17 -8.94 -11.30
N PHE A 264 -14.55 -9.72 -10.40
CA PHE A 264 -15.03 -11.05 -10.04
C PHE A 264 -16.44 -11.00 -9.44
N ALA A 265 -16.68 -10.09 -8.51
CA ALA A 265 -18.00 -9.93 -7.92
C ALA A 265 -19.03 -9.41 -8.94
N ASP A 266 -18.66 -8.57 -9.91
CA ASP A 266 -19.59 -8.11 -10.97
C ASP A 266 -19.99 -9.25 -11.91
N ASN A 267 -19.06 -10.17 -12.22
CA ASN A 267 -19.28 -11.26 -13.18
C ASN A 267 -19.83 -12.54 -12.54
N LEU A 268 -19.47 -12.85 -11.30
CA LEU A 268 -19.82 -14.11 -10.62
C LEU A 268 -21.04 -13.98 -9.71
N ILE A 269 -21.38 -12.77 -9.25
CA ILE A 269 -22.47 -12.54 -8.32
C ILE A 269 -23.51 -11.63 -8.98
N PRO A 270 -24.69 -12.18 -9.33
CA PRO A 270 -25.78 -11.42 -9.92
C PRO A 270 -26.21 -10.21 -9.05
N LYS A 271 -26.51 -9.08 -9.70
CA LYS A 271 -26.88 -7.82 -9.00
C LYS A 271 -28.21 -7.92 -8.24
N ASP A 272 -29.08 -8.84 -8.62
CA ASP A 272 -30.36 -9.15 -7.99
C ASP A 272 -30.21 -9.88 -6.64
N VAL A 273 -29.12 -10.63 -6.44
CA VAL A 273 -28.87 -11.38 -5.20
C VAL A 273 -28.19 -10.50 -4.14
N LEU A 274 -27.27 -9.63 -4.57
CA LEU A 274 -26.47 -8.78 -3.70
C LEU A 274 -26.61 -7.31 -4.11
N SER A 275 -27.37 -6.56 -3.32
CA SER A 275 -27.55 -5.12 -3.53
C SER A 275 -26.21 -4.38 -3.44
N SER A 276 -26.11 -3.21 -4.10
CA SER A 276 -24.85 -2.45 -4.15
C SER A 276 -24.31 -2.10 -2.76
N SER A 277 -25.18 -1.76 -1.80
CA SER A 277 -24.78 -1.49 -0.42
C SER A 277 -24.14 -2.72 0.26
N ILE A 278 -24.68 -3.92 0.03
CA ILE A 278 -24.11 -5.15 0.61
C ILE A 278 -22.78 -5.48 -0.06
N ARG A 279 -22.62 -5.22 -1.36
CA ARG A 279 -21.34 -5.36 -2.07
C ARG A 279 -20.29 -4.41 -1.51
N SER A 280 -20.65 -3.16 -1.23
CA SER A 280 -19.75 -2.20 -0.57
C SER A 280 -19.33 -2.67 0.82
N ILE A 281 -20.25 -3.24 1.61
CA ILE A 281 -19.95 -3.85 2.91
C ILE A 281 -19.01 -5.05 2.75
N MET A 282 -19.24 -5.90 1.76
CA MET A 282 -18.41 -7.06 1.44
C MET A 282 -16.97 -6.63 1.10
N TYR A 283 -16.81 -5.67 0.19
CA TYR A 283 -15.50 -5.14 -0.18
C TYR A 283 -14.79 -4.47 1.01
N GLY A 284 -15.53 -3.66 1.78
CA GLY A 284 -15.02 -3.05 3.00
C GLY A 284 -14.56 -4.09 4.03
N ALA A 285 -15.32 -5.17 4.21
CA ALA A 285 -14.97 -6.26 5.11
C ALA A 285 -13.65 -6.94 4.70
N GLY A 286 -13.41 -7.15 3.40
CA GLY A 286 -12.14 -7.69 2.89
C GLY A 286 -10.92 -6.87 3.28
N PHE A 287 -11.06 -5.54 3.43
CA PHE A 287 -9.97 -4.67 3.86
C PHE A 287 -9.90 -4.45 5.39
N ILE A 288 -11.02 -4.56 6.10
CA ILE A 288 -11.12 -4.27 7.55
C ILE A 288 -10.83 -5.53 8.38
N CYS A 289 -11.37 -6.68 7.98
CA CYS A 289 -11.27 -7.93 8.73
C CYS A 289 -9.81 -8.40 8.91
N PRO A 290 -8.93 -8.38 7.88
CA PRO A 290 -7.52 -8.73 8.07
C PRO A 290 -6.82 -7.83 9.09
N GLN A 291 -7.13 -6.53 9.09
CA GLN A 291 -6.53 -5.58 10.03
C GLN A 291 -6.97 -5.82 11.47
N CYS A 292 -8.25 -6.18 11.68
CA CYS A 292 -8.77 -6.64 12.97
C CYS A 292 -8.11 -7.95 13.42
N LEU A 293 -7.94 -8.91 12.50
CA LEU A 293 -7.31 -10.19 12.78
C LEU A 293 -5.85 -10.01 13.23
N VAL A 294 -5.10 -9.11 12.60
CA VAL A 294 -3.73 -8.77 13.00
C VAL A 294 -3.70 -8.17 14.42
N LEU A 295 -4.63 -7.28 14.77
CA LEU A 295 -4.71 -6.72 16.13
C LEU A 295 -5.00 -7.78 17.20
N LEU A 296 -5.90 -8.72 16.90
CA LEU A 296 -6.33 -9.76 17.83
C LEU A 296 -5.31 -10.91 17.94
N SER A 297 -4.56 -11.18 16.88
CA SER A 297 -3.62 -12.31 16.79
C SER A 297 -2.33 -12.13 17.58
N HIS A 298 -2.09 -10.97 18.22
CA HIS A 298 -0.85 -10.71 18.97
C HIS A 298 -0.60 -11.74 20.09
N ALA A 299 -1.66 -12.14 20.80
CA ALA A 299 -1.57 -13.18 21.83
C ALA A 299 -1.24 -14.57 21.24
N SER A 300 -1.85 -14.89 20.09
CA SER A 300 -1.60 -16.13 19.34
C SER A 300 -0.18 -16.19 18.80
N LEU A 301 0.35 -15.08 18.27
CA LEU A 301 1.73 -14.98 17.78
C LEU A 301 2.75 -15.31 18.86
N LYS A 302 2.54 -14.81 20.08
CA LYS A 302 3.41 -15.11 21.23
C LYS A 302 3.34 -16.58 21.66
N LYS A 303 2.17 -17.21 21.56
CA LYS A 303 1.94 -18.60 22.02
C LYS A 303 2.36 -19.65 21.00
N PHE A 304 2.03 -19.46 19.73
CA PHE A 304 2.20 -20.47 18.67
C PHE A 304 3.40 -20.20 17.76
N GLY A 305 3.96 -18.99 17.80
CA GLY A 305 5.04 -18.58 16.92
C GLY A 305 4.57 -18.24 15.50
N TYR A 306 5.37 -17.43 14.81
CA TYR A 306 5.04 -16.89 13.48
C TYR A 306 4.87 -17.98 12.41
N TYR A 307 5.78 -18.96 12.36
CA TYR A 307 5.77 -20.02 11.37
C TYR A 307 4.47 -20.84 11.38
N ARG A 308 3.98 -21.25 12.56
CA ARG A 308 2.77 -22.07 12.68
C ARG A 308 1.50 -21.31 12.27
N ILE A 309 1.45 -20.01 12.51
CA ILE A 309 0.31 -19.17 12.14
C ILE A 309 0.23 -18.99 10.63
N ILE A 310 1.37 -18.71 9.97
CA ILE A 310 1.41 -18.66 8.50
C ILE A 310 1.01 -20.00 7.90
N LEU A 311 1.56 -21.10 8.42
CA LEU A 311 1.23 -22.43 7.93
C LEU A 311 -0.27 -22.74 8.07
N PHE A 312 -0.89 -22.32 9.19
CA PHE A 312 -2.33 -22.45 9.37
C PHE A 312 -3.12 -21.60 8.36
N SER A 313 -2.68 -20.38 8.02
CA SER A 313 -3.30 -19.56 6.98
C SER A 313 -3.32 -20.29 5.64
N PHE A 314 -2.18 -20.86 5.22
CA PHE A 314 -2.09 -21.60 3.97
C PHE A 314 -2.99 -22.84 3.95
N TYR A 315 -3.06 -23.59 5.06
CA TYR A 315 -3.99 -24.72 5.14
C TYR A 315 -5.45 -24.25 5.09
N PHE A 316 -5.78 -23.16 5.77
CA PHE A 316 -7.13 -22.60 5.75
C PHE A 316 -7.53 -22.14 4.34
N GLU A 317 -6.67 -21.38 3.66
CA GLU A 317 -6.88 -20.93 2.28
C GLU A 317 -7.03 -22.12 1.32
N GLY A 318 -6.15 -23.11 1.40
CA GLY A 318 -6.22 -24.32 0.56
C GLY A 318 -7.48 -25.15 0.78
N VAL A 319 -7.90 -25.32 2.04
CA VAL A 319 -9.15 -26.03 2.37
C VAL A 319 -10.36 -25.23 1.91
N ALA A 320 -10.38 -23.90 2.12
CA ALA A 320 -11.46 -23.04 1.67
C ALA A 320 -11.61 -23.09 0.14
N ALA A 321 -10.49 -23.06 -0.61
CA ALA A 321 -10.49 -23.18 -2.05
C ALA A 321 -11.02 -24.55 -2.52
N ALA A 322 -10.59 -25.64 -1.88
CA ALA A 322 -11.07 -26.98 -2.20
C ALA A 322 -12.57 -27.14 -1.91
N VAL A 323 -13.05 -26.60 -0.79
CA VAL A 323 -14.48 -26.61 -0.44
C VAL A 323 -15.29 -25.83 -1.47
N MET A 324 -14.84 -24.63 -1.87
CA MET A 324 -15.53 -23.85 -2.89
C MET A 324 -15.52 -24.53 -4.27
N PHE A 325 -14.43 -25.20 -4.62
CA PHE A 325 -14.36 -25.98 -5.86
C PHE A 325 -15.40 -27.11 -5.88
N VAL A 326 -15.64 -27.79 -4.76
CA VAL A 326 -16.63 -28.88 -4.65
C VAL A 326 -18.06 -28.36 -4.61
N LEU A 327 -18.33 -27.24 -3.92
CA LEU A 327 -19.66 -26.65 -3.81
C LEU A 327 -20.18 -26.08 -5.15
N GLY A 328 -19.27 -25.68 -6.04
CA GLY A 328 -19.63 -25.10 -7.32
C GLY A 328 -20.14 -23.65 -7.23
N PRO A 329 -20.48 -23.04 -8.38
CA PRO A 329 -20.74 -21.60 -8.47
C PRO A 329 -22.16 -21.17 -8.05
N GLU A 330 -23.09 -22.11 -7.80
CA GLU A 330 -24.50 -21.78 -7.55
C GLU A 330 -24.77 -21.15 -6.17
N HIS A 331 -23.83 -21.26 -5.24
CA HIS A 331 -23.97 -20.73 -3.89
C HIS A 331 -23.37 -19.32 -3.73
N TYR A 332 -24.08 -18.30 -4.23
CA TYR A 332 -23.60 -16.91 -4.28
C TYR A 332 -23.20 -16.31 -2.92
N TYR A 333 -23.90 -16.62 -1.83
CA TYR A 333 -23.53 -16.12 -0.48
C TYR A 333 -22.25 -16.76 0.07
N LEU A 334 -22.05 -18.06 -0.19
CA LEU A 334 -20.80 -18.75 0.18
C LEU A 334 -19.64 -18.25 -0.67
N LEU A 335 -19.89 -17.99 -1.95
CA LEU A 335 -18.92 -17.38 -2.84
C LEU A 335 -18.53 -15.96 -2.39
N ALA A 336 -19.51 -15.12 -2.03
CA ALA A 336 -19.26 -13.80 -1.47
C ALA A 336 -18.41 -13.86 -0.19
N PHE A 337 -18.72 -14.78 0.72
CA PHE A 337 -17.93 -14.99 1.93
C PHE A 337 -16.51 -15.45 1.61
N TYR A 338 -16.35 -16.44 0.72
CA TYR A 338 -15.04 -16.92 0.29
C TYR A 338 -14.20 -15.82 -0.35
N LEU A 339 -14.79 -15.03 -1.26
CA LEU A 339 -14.11 -13.91 -1.90
C LEU A 339 -13.66 -12.88 -0.85
N THR A 340 -14.52 -12.54 0.11
CA THR A 340 -14.19 -11.62 1.20
C THR A 340 -13.07 -12.15 2.10
N ALA A 341 -13.07 -13.45 2.38
CA ALA A 341 -12.08 -14.07 3.25
C ALA A 341 -10.69 -14.24 2.60
N ASN A 342 -10.62 -14.20 1.27
CA ASN A 342 -9.37 -14.28 0.51
C ASN A 342 -8.77 -12.91 0.13
N MET A 343 -9.44 -11.82 0.52
CA MET A 343 -8.86 -10.46 0.55
C MET A 343 -8.17 -10.22 1.89
#